data_AF-A0A948LXM9-F1
#
_entry.id   AF-A0A948LXM9-F1
#
_cell.length_a   1.000
_cell.length_b   1.000
_cell.length_c   1.000
_cell.angle_alpha   90.00
_cell.angle_beta   90.00
_cell.angle_gamma   90.00
#
_symmetry.space_group_name_H-M   'P 1'
#
loop_
_entity.id
_entity.type
_entity.pdbx_description
1 polymer ?
#
loop_
_entity_poly.entity_id
_entity_poly.type
_entity_poly.pdbx_seq_one_letter_code
_entity_poly.pdbx_strand_id
1 'polypeptide(L)'
;MDSINFSFSDTIAGYVVQSEKDSDTFSVKTSDDRVFVVKLGPNSYAWIANNLNEPRQWCAEQMRSMLVPGRFLFVYGTFYHEGGGFNFVAQYLVFPGHKPDEYDFEKRDWWVRQIRALGDFYLRAQFGETEVNYDNYRTTIKVTGEKDKDHYRQETDTISRLVYGFASAYMLTGDDRFLDGAEKGTEYLREHMRFVDLDENLVYWYHGIDVEGRRETKIFASEFGDDYDAIPAYEQIYALAGPTQTYRITGDPRILKDAAMTVDLFDRFFEDETLGGYFSHIDPITLDPRSESLGENRAKKNWNSVGDHAPAYLINLYLATGDARYGKMLEQTFDTITAHFPDYGCSPFVQEKFLEDWSPDYTHMWQQNRGVIGHNLKIAWNLMRMFGEKPKPEYESFARKIAELMPAIGGDPQRGGWYDVMERLLAPGQEKHRFAFHDRKAWWQQEQGILAYLILRGVLGDAQYMKIARESSAFYNCFFLDHDEGAVYFNVLANGVPYLMGTERLKGSHSMSGYHSFELCYLAQVYTNLLITQQPLELYFKPMPNGFKDNILRVAPDILPAGRVKLEKVWVDDEPYNDFDAERMTVNLPKTEQSVRVKVLLQPQRRP
;
A
#
# COMPACT_ATOMS: atom_id res chain seq x y z
N MET A 1 22.31 22.85 27.57
CA MET A 1 22.93 21.50 27.62
C MET A 1 23.29 21.16 26.18
N ASP A 2 24.33 21.82 25.69
CA ASP A 2 25.00 21.50 24.44
C ASP A 2 26.09 20.49 24.82
N SER A 3 26.29 19.32 24.24
CA SER A 3 25.93 18.75 22.96
C SER A 3 26.17 17.23 23.09
N ILE A 4 25.65 16.41 22.17
CA ILE A 4 26.08 15.01 22.08
C ILE A 4 27.61 14.99 21.88
N ASN A 5 28.35 14.28 22.75
CA ASN A 5 29.82 14.33 22.79
C ASN A 5 30.50 13.00 22.41
N PHE A 6 29.75 12.08 21.79
CA PHE A 6 30.24 10.81 21.29
C PHE A 6 29.95 10.68 19.80
N SER A 7 30.67 9.77 19.13
CA SER A 7 30.48 9.53 17.71
C SER A 7 29.31 8.57 17.46
N PHE A 8 28.53 8.82 16.42
CA PHE A 8 27.41 7.96 16.02
C PHE A 8 27.26 7.93 14.49
N SER A 9 26.65 6.87 13.97
CA SER A 9 26.39 6.73 12.54
C SER A 9 24.94 7.04 12.20
N ASP A 10 24.73 7.72 11.07
CA ASP A 10 23.40 8.12 10.64
C ASP A 10 23.34 8.41 9.13
N THR A 11 22.12 8.58 8.62
CA THR A 11 21.82 8.91 7.22
C THR A 11 21.44 10.38 7.07
N ILE A 12 21.85 10.98 5.96
CA ILE A 12 21.40 12.29 5.48
C ILE A 12 20.86 12.10 4.05
N ALA A 13 19.63 12.51 3.82
CA ALA A 13 18.95 12.54 2.54
C ALA A 13 18.76 14.00 2.13
N GLY A 14 19.10 14.34 0.89
CA GLY A 14 18.90 15.70 0.43
C GLY A 14 19.56 16.00 -0.90
N TYR A 15 19.63 17.28 -1.21
CA TYR A 15 20.10 17.79 -2.48
C TYR A 15 21.51 18.36 -2.34
N VAL A 16 22.41 17.98 -3.23
CA VAL A 16 23.75 18.59 -3.29
C VAL A 16 23.60 20.10 -3.52
N VAL A 17 24.30 20.90 -2.73
CA VAL A 17 24.37 22.36 -2.90
C VAL A 17 25.66 22.75 -3.64
N GLN A 18 26.78 22.22 -3.18
CA GLN A 18 28.11 22.47 -3.75
C GLN A 18 29.04 21.30 -3.45
N SER A 19 30.06 21.10 -4.29
CA SER A 19 31.13 20.13 -4.10
C SER A 19 32.49 20.78 -4.30
N GLU A 20 33.43 20.49 -3.38
CA GLU A 20 34.80 20.98 -3.40
C GLU A 20 35.74 19.80 -3.67
N LYS A 21 36.29 19.74 -4.88
CA LYS A 21 37.10 18.60 -5.32
C LYS A 21 38.42 18.48 -4.58
N ASP A 22 39.03 19.60 -4.20
CA ASP A 22 40.37 19.61 -3.59
C ASP A 22 40.36 19.15 -2.12
N SER A 23 39.24 19.36 -1.43
CA SER A 23 39.05 19.01 -0.01
C SER A 23 38.28 17.71 0.19
N ASP A 24 37.82 17.07 -0.89
CA ASP A 24 36.93 15.90 -0.86
C ASP A 24 35.68 16.13 0.02
N THR A 25 35.15 17.36 -0.02
CA THR A 25 33.93 17.74 0.71
C THR A 25 32.81 18.15 -0.24
N PHE A 26 31.58 18.00 0.24
CA PHE A 26 30.39 18.55 -0.42
C PHE A 26 29.34 18.87 0.64
N SER A 27 28.34 19.67 0.28
CA SER A 27 27.24 19.97 1.20
C SER A 27 25.90 19.50 0.67
N VAL A 28 25.07 18.96 1.56
CA VAL A 28 23.74 18.43 1.27
C VAL A 28 22.71 19.27 2.02
N LYS A 29 21.66 19.71 1.33
CA LYS A 29 20.50 20.39 1.92
C LYS A 29 19.34 19.42 2.07
N THR A 30 18.89 19.20 3.30
CA THR A 30 17.74 18.34 3.62
C THR A 30 16.41 18.99 3.23
N SER A 31 15.31 18.23 3.32
CA SER A 31 13.97 18.72 2.96
C SER A 31 13.40 19.77 3.91
N ASP A 32 13.99 19.93 5.10
CA ASP A 32 13.75 21.02 6.05
C ASP A 32 14.83 22.11 6.01
N ASP A 33 15.53 22.24 4.89
CA ASP A 33 16.51 23.29 4.57
C ASP A 33 17.79 23.33 5.44
N ARG A 34 18.02 22.35 6.31
CA ARG A 34 19.30 22.22 7.01
C ARG A 34 20.40 21.82 6.03
N VAL A 35 21.58 22.43 6.19
CA VAL A 35 22.75 22.13 5.36
C VAL A 35 23.79 21.38 6.17
N PHE A 36 24.22 20.23 5.66
CA PHE A 36 25.26 19.40 6.25
C PHE A 36 26.48 19.40 5.34
N VAL A 37 27.65 19.64 5.92
CA VAL A 37 28.94 19.45 5.23
C VAL A 37 29.36 18.00 5.42
N VAL A 38 29.64 17.32 4.31
CA VAL A 38 30.00 15.92 4.24
C VAL A 38 31.43 15.81 3.71
N LYS A 39 32.27 15.04 4.41
CA LYS A 39 33.61 14.67 3.95
C LYS A 39 33.60 13.26 3.38
N LEU A 40 34.18 13.07 2.20
CA LEU A 40 34.45 11.74 1.65
C LEU A 40 35.70 11.17 2.32
N GLY A 41 35.57 10.00 2.94
CA GLY A 41 36.67 9.22 3.48
C GLY A 41 37.39 8.40 2.41
N PRO A 42 38.57 7.85 2.72
CA PRO A 42 39.34 7.03 1.78
C PRO A 42 38.61 5.74 1.36
N ASN A 43 37.70 5.26 2.19
CA ASN A 43 36.90 4.06 1.95
C ASN A 43 35.46 4.38 1.54
N SER A 44 35.13 5.63 1.24
CA SER A 44 33.78 5.97 0.79
C SER A 44 33.49 5.32 -0.55
N TYR A 45 32.32 4.70 -0.67
CA TYR A 45 31.85 4.09 -1.90
C TYR A 45 30.42 4.51 -2.21
N ALA A 46 29.93 4.21 -3.41
CA ALA A 46 28.58 4.56 -3.80
C ALA A 46 27.97 3.53 -4.74
N TRP A 47 26.65 3.50 -4.78
CA TRP A 47 25.89 2.77 -5.78
C TRP A 47 24.65 3.55 -6.22
N ILE A 48 24.08 3.11 -7.33
CA ILE A 48 22.81 3.59 -7.86
C ILE A 48 21.72 2.61 -7.40
N ALA A 49 20.56 3.12 -6.98
CA ALA A 49 19.41 2.31 -6.63
C ALA A 49 19.07 1.33 -7.77
N ASN A 50 18.89 0.06 -7.43
CA ASN A 50 18.64 -1.03 -8.37
C ASN A 50 17.37 -1.79 -7.95
N ASN A 51 16.75 -2.50 -8.89
CA ASN A 51 15.53 -3.26 -8.61
C ASN A 51 15.86 -4.61 -7.94
N LEU A 52 14.86 -5.33 -7.40
CA LEU A 52 15.04 -6.55 -6.59
C LEU A 52 15.90 -7.63 -7.25
N ASN A 53 15.68 -7.88 -8.55
CA ASN A 53 16.41 -8.90 -9.31
C ASN A 53 17.59 -8.34 -10.13
N GLU A 54 18.01 -7.11 -9.85
CA GLU A 54 19.15 -6.49 -10.53
C GLU A 54 20.41 -6.54 -9.66
N PRO A 55 21.59 -6.80 -10.24
CA PRO A 55 22.83 -6.68 -9.50
C PRO A 55 23.04 -5.23 -9.06
N ARG A 56 23.69 -5.06 -7.91
CA ARG A 56 24.03 -3.74 -7.38
C ARG A 56 24.90 -2.97 -8.37
N GLN A 57 24.49 -1.73 -8.65
CA GLN A 57 25.17 -0.87 -9.61
C GLN A 57 26.18 0.04 -8.91
N TRP A 58 27.39 -0.47 -8.69
CA TRP A 58 28.47 0.28 -8.06
C TRP A 58 28.92 1.47 -8.93
N CYS A 59 29.14 2.62 -8.30
CA CYS A 59 29.60 3.85 -8.96
C CYS A 59 30.71 4.58 -8.18
N ALA A 60 31.50 3.86 -7.38
CA ALA A 60 32.54 4.43 -6.53
C ALA A 60 33.59 5.25 -7.32
N GLU A 61 33.94 4.83 -8.54
CA GLU A 61 34.89 5.55 -9.40
C GLU A 61 34.33 6.87 -9.93
N GLN A 62 33.03 6.93 -10.22
CA GLN A 62 32.36 8.12 -10.76
C GLN A 62 31.72 9.00 -9.69
N MET A 63 31.60 8.52 -8.45
CA MET A 63 30.93 9.18 -7.32
C MET A 63 31.25 10.68 -7.21
N ARG A 64 32.53 11.07 -7.27
CA ARG A 64 32.94 12.48 -7.16
C ARG A 64 32.38 13.35 -8.28
N SER A 65 32.31 12.82 -9.51
CA SER A 65 31.73 13.52 -10.66
C SER A 65 30.20 13.58 -10.60
N MET A 66 29.58 12.71 -9.82
CA MET A 66 28.13 12.63 -9.64
C MET A 66 27.60 13.66 -8.64
N LEU A 67 28.45 14.23 -7.78
CA LEU A 67 28.12 15.26 -6.78
C LEU A 67 27.96 16.65 -7.42
N VAL A 68 26.85 16.83 -8.13
CA VAL A 68 26.50 18.09 -8.81
C VAL A 68 25.29 18.77 -8.16
N PRO A 69 25.23 20.11 -8.13
CA PRO A 69 24.13 20.85 -7.49
C PRO A 69 22.74 20.40 -7.94
N GLY A 70 21.80 20.31 -7.00
CA GLY A 70 20.42 19.90 -7.24
C GLY A 70 20.21 18.39 -7.32
N ARG A 71 21.26 17.57 -7.33
CA ARG A 71 21.10 16.10 -7.32
C ARG A 71 20.68 15.60 -5.95
N PHE A 72 19.60 14.81 -5.90
CA PHE A 72 19.18 14.11 -4.68
C PHE A 72 20.03 12.85 -4.43
N LEU A 73 20.40 12.60 -3.17
CA LEU A 73 21.09 11.39 -2.74
C LEU A 73 20.85 11.08 -1.25
N PHE A 74 21.24 9.88 -0.86
CA PHE A 74 21.45 9.49 0.53
C PHE A 74 22.93 9.38 0.84
N VAL A 75 23.33 9.80 2.04
CA VAL A 75 24.68 9.65 2.59
C VAL A 75 24.57 8.99 3.94
N TYR A 76 25.11 7.78 4.09
CA TYR A 76 25.32 7.17 5.40
C TYR A 76 26.75 7.38 5.84
N GLY A 77 26.95 7.80 7.08
CA GLY A 77 28.28 8.13 7.58
C GLY A 77 28.34 8.19 9.09
N THR A 78 29.51 8.58 9.60
CA THR A 78 29.75 8.75 11.05
C THR A 78 29.96 10.23 11.36
N PHE A 79 29.21 10.73 12.35
CA PHE A 79 29.45 12.03 12.96
C PHE A 79 30.53 11.87 14.04
N TYR A 80 31.70 12.44 13.82
CA TYR A 80 32.79 12.51 14.80
C TYR A 80 32.70 13.81 15.59
N HIS A 81 32.74 13.72 16.91
CA HIS A 81 32.77 14.91 17.77
C HIS A 81 34.21 15.44 17.86
N GLU A 82 34.48 16.52 17.12
CA GLU A 82 35.81 17.12 16.98
C GLU A 82 35.69 18.65 16.95
N GLY A 83 36.63 19.36 17.59
CA GLY A 83 36.71 20.83 17.49
C GLY A 83 35.51 21.60 18.05
N GLY A 84 34.72 21.01 18.94
CA GLY A 84 33.51 21.64 19.51
C GLY A 84 32.26 21.52 18.63
N GLY A 85 32.30 20.68 17.59
CA GLY A 85 31.16 20.36 16.73
C GLY A 85 31.24 18.93 16.18
N PHE A 86 30.45 18.66 15.14
CA PHE A 86 30.51 17.38 14.43
C PHE A 86 31.13 17.50 13.05
N ASN A 87 32.03 16.57 12.74
CA ASN A 87 32.57 16.33 11.42
C ASN A 87 31.92 15.06 10.85
N PHE A 88 31.14 15.18 9.78
CA PHE A 88 30.41 14.05 9.20
C PHE A 88 31.21 13.43 8.05
N VAL A 89 31.67 12.20 8.24
CA VAL A 89 32.46 11.45 7.26
C VAL A 89 31.60 10.36 6.64
N ALA A 90 31.41 10.44 5.32
CA ALA A 90 30.60 9.49 4.57
C ALA A 90 31.25 8.09 4.54
N GLN A 91 30.46 7.07 4.82
CA GLN A 91 30.81 5.68 4.56
C GLN A 91 30.33 5.26 3.18
N TYR A 92 29.06 5.52 2.86
CA TYR A 92 28.53 5.26 1.53
C TYR A 92 27.48 6.28 1.08
N LEU A 93 27.33 6.39 -0.23
CA LEU A 93 26.32 7.21 -0.89
C LEU A 93 25.38 6.33 -1.73
N VAL A 94 24.11 6.69 -1.79
CA VAL A 94 23.11 6.04 -2.66
C VAL A 94 22.47 7.09 -3.57
N PHE A 95 22.56 6.87 -4.87
CA PHE A 95 21.93 7.72 -5.88
C PHE A 95 20.65 7.07 -6.40
N PRO A 96 19.48 7.73 -6.35
CA PRO A 96 18.23 7.15 -6.86
C PRO A 96 18.14 7.04 -8.39
N GLY A 97 19.15 7.49 -9.12
CA GLY A 97 19.23 7.39 -10.57
C GLY A 97 20.58 7.84 -11.12
N HIS A 98 20.80 7.60 -12.42
CA HIS A 98 22.09 7.83 -13.07
C HIS A 98 22.44 9.30 -13.27
N LYS A 99 21.44 10.16 -13.48
CA LYS A 99 21.61 11.60 -13.76
C LYS A 99 20.95 12.46 -12.68
N PRO A 100 21.28 13.76 -12.57
CA PRO A 100 20.80 14.62 -11.48
C PRO A 100 19.27 14.73 -11.36
N ASP A 101 18.57 14.82 -12.50
CA ASP A 101 17.12 14.97 -12.57
C ASP A 101 16.40 13.67 -12.99
N GLU A 102 17.11 12.54 -12.96
CA GLU A 102 16.58 11.22 -13.34
C GLU A 102 16.42 10.35 -12.09
N TYR A 103 15.24 9.77 -11.94
CA TYR A 103 14.92 8.81 -10.89
C TYR A 103 14.59 7.48 -11.55
N ASP A 104 15.33 6.42 -11.21
CA ASP A 104 15.23 5.14 -11.91
C ASP A 104 13.84 4.50 -11.76
N PHE A 105 13.16 4.76 -10.64
CA PHE A 105 11.79 4.34 -10.39
C PHE A 105 10.71 5.10 -11.18
N GLU A 106 11.10 6.08 -11.99
CA GLU A 106 10.22 6.75 -12.97
C GLU A 106 10.33 6.14 -14.37
N LYS A 107 11.23 5.18 -14.58
CA LYS A 107 11.32 4.43 -15.85
C LYS A 107 10.02 3.64 -16.06
N ARG A 108 9.58 3.58 -17.33
CA ARG A 108 8.27 3.03 -17.75
C ARG A 108 7.90 1.68 -17.15
N ASP A 109 8.89 0.83 -16.92
CA ASP A 109 8.75 -0.57 -16.52
C ASP A 109 9.34 -0.90 -15.13
N TRP A 110 9.80 0.11 -14.37
CA TRP A 110 10.45 -0.14 -13.08
C TRP A 110 9.56 -0.95 -12.14
N TRP A 111 8.31 -0.52 -11.98
CA TRP A 111 7.35 -1.16 -11.08
C TRP A 111 6.81 -2.47 -11.66
N VAL A 112 6.72 -2.61 -13.00
CA VAL A 112 6.43 -3.91 -13.66
C VAL A 112 7.52 -4.94 -13.36
N ARG A 113 8.80 -4.54 -13.38
CA ARG A 113 9.91 -5.45 -13.05
C ARG A 113 9.94 -5.78 -11.56
N GLN A 114 9.61 -4.82 -10.71
CA GLN A 114 9.55 -5.03 -9.26
C GLN A 114 8.40 -5.95 -8.86
N ILE A 115 7.17 -5.74 -9.38
CA ILE A 115 6.02 -6.59 -9.07
C ILE A 115 6.23 -8.03 -9.54
N ARG A 116 6.92 -8.23 -10.67
CA ARG A 116 7.32 -9.56 -11.14
C ARG A 116 8.27 -10.23 -10.14
N ALA A 117 9.30 -9.52 -9.68
CA ALA A 117 10.23 -10.04 -8.68
C ALA A 117 9.55 -10.40 -7.34
N LEU A 118 8.60 -9.56 -6.90
CA LEU A 118 7.76 -9.86 -5.74
C LEU A 118 6.92 -11.13 -5.96
N GLY A 119 6.27 -11.23 -7.11
CA GLY A 119 5.48 -12.40 -7.49
C GLY A 119 6.30 -13.68 -7.51
N ASP A 120 7.47 -13.65 -8.13
CA ASP A 120 8.39 -14.80 -8.19
C ASP A 120 8.84 -15.23 -6.78
N PHE A 121 9.13 -14.27 -5.89
CA PHE A 121 9.46 -14.58 -4.49
C PHE A 121 8.31 -15.28 -3.78
N TYR A 122 7.09 -14.74 -3.82
CA TYR A 122 5.96 -15.29 -3.06
C TYR A 122 5.47 -16.63 -3.64
N LEU A 123 5.49 -16.81 -4.97
CA LEU A 123 5.24 -18.12 -5.58
C LEU A 123 6.24 -19.16 -5.07
N ARG A 124 7.54 -18.84 -5.10
CA ARG A 124 8.58 -19.74 -4.61
C ARG A 124 8.45 -20.03 -3.12
N ALA A 125 8.25 -19.00 -2.30
CA ALA A 125 8.15 -19.14 -0.85
C ALA A 125 6.93 -19.98 -0.43
N GLN A 126 5.79 -19.78 -1.08
CA GLN A 126 4.55 -20.48 -0.74
C GLN A 126 4.43 -21.85 -1.42
N PHE A 127 4.88 -22.01 -2.66
CA PHE A 127 4.56 -23.18 -3.47
C PHE A 127 5.78 -23.88 -4.09
N GLY A 128 6.98 -23.31 -3.97
CA GLY A 128 8.19 -23.87 -4.59
C GLY A 128 8.17 -23.77 -6.11
N GLU A 129 8.72 -24.79 -6.78
CA GLU A 129 8.74 -24.91 -8.26
C GLU A 129 7.61 -25.81 -8.80
N THR A 130 6.72 -26.28 -7.93
CA THR A 130 5.58 -27.12 -8.31
C THR A 130 4.36 -26.28 -8.68
N GLU A 131 3.31 -26.96 -9.15
CA GLU A 131 2.00 -26.35 -9.34
C GLU A 131 1.53 -25.65 -8.04
N VAL A 132 0.89 -24.49 -8.18
CA VAL A 132 0.31 -23.76 -7.06
C VAL A 132 -0.68 -24.67 -6.33
N ASN A 133 -0.48 -24.83 -5.03
CA ASN A 133 -1.40 -25.51 -4.13
C ASN A 133 -1.45 -24.78 -2.79
N TYR A 134 -2.62 -24.25 -2.44
CA TYR A 134 -2.84 -23.49 -1.21
C TYR A 134 -2.90 -24.35 0.06
N ASP A 135 -2.98 -25.67 -0.02
CA ASP A 135 -2.70 -26.56 1.13
C ASP A 135 -1.28 -26.32 1.68
N ASN A 136 -0.36 -25.89 0.80
CA ASN A 136 1.01 -25.56 1.17
C ASN A 136 1.18 -24.11 1.65
N TYR A 137 0.15 -23.27 1.57
CA TYR A 137 0.23 -21.88 2.02
C TYR A 137 0.53 -21.80 3.52
N ARG A 138 1.30 -20.80 3.94
CA ARG A 138 1.51 -20.46 5.36
C ARG A 138 1.35 -18.96 5.55
N THR A 139 0.63 -18.57 6.60
CA THR A 139 0.58 -17.17 7.03
C THR A 139 1.99 -16.69 7.40
N THR A 140 2.74 -17.51 8.13
CA THR A 140 4.10 -17.17 8.58
C THR A 140 5.15 -17.63 7.56
N ILE A 141 5.93 -16.67 7.04
CA ILE A 141 7.09 -16.89 6.17
C ILE A 141 8.32 -16.23 6.79
N LYS A 142 9.40 -17.00 6.99
CA LYS A 142 10.68 -16.50 7.50
C LYS A 142 11.42 -15.65 6.47
N VAL A 143 12.49 -14.98 6.88
CA VAL A 143 13.30 -14.07 6.03
C VAL A 143 13.69 -14.72 4.70
N THR A 144 14.14 -15.98 4.75
CA THR A 144 14.63 -16.77 3.60
C THR A 144 13.51 -17.42 2.78
N GLY A 145 12.23 -17.16 3.11
CA GLY A 145 11.10 -17.85 2.50
C GLY A 145 10.73 -19.19 3.16
N GLU A 146 11.49 -19.65 4.15
CA GLU A 146 11.17 -20.89 4.88
C GLU A 146 9.87 -20.78 5.68
N LYS A 147 9.18 -21.91 5.81
CA LYS A 147 7.87 -22.00 6.46
C LYS A 147 7.74 -23.26 7.31
N ASP A 148 6.88 -23.23 8.30
CA ASP A 148 6.68 -24.38 9.18
C ASP A 148 5.91 -25.50 8.46
N LYS A 149 6.31 -26.75 8.72
CA LYS A 149 5.82 -27.91 7.96
C LYS A 149 4.55 -28.51 8.55
N ASP A 150 4.50 -28.61 9.87
CA ASP A 150 3.44 -29.26 10.64
C ASP A 150 2.78 -28.25 11.59
N HIS A 151 1.50 -28.45 11.90
CA HIS A 151 0.70 -27.62 12.84
C HIS A 151 0.81 -26.12 12.58
N TYR A 152 0.00 -25.62 11.66
CA TYR A 152 0.06 -24.23 11.23
C TYR A 152 -1.32 -23.63 11.08
N ARG A 153 -1.36 -22.32 11.24
CA ARG A 153 -2.52 -21.49 10.93
C ARG A 153 -2.44 -20.93 9.52
N GLN A 154 -3.59 -20.85 8.88
CA GLN A 154 -3.79 -20.07 7.67
C GLN A 154 -4.91 -19.07 7.92
N GLU A 155 -4.64 -17.80 7.68
CA GLU A 155 -5.56 -16.70 7.98
C GLU A 155 -6.15 -16.15 6.69
N THR A 156 -7.46 -15.90 6.70
CA THR A 156 -8.24 -15.53 5.53
C THR A 156 -7.75 -14.24 4.89
N ASP A 157 -7.56 -13.20 5.70
CA ASP A 157 -7.15 -11.88 5.22
C ASP A 157 -5.75 -11.94 4.58
N THR A 158 -4.82 -12.72 5.15
CA THR A 158 -3.46 -12.89 4.61
C THR A 158 -3.43 -13.66 3.30
N ILE A 159 -4.28 -14.69 3.14
CA ILE A 159 -4.43 -15.38 1.84
C ILE A 159 -5.01 -14.42 0.81
N SER A 160 -6.09 -13.71 1.15
CA SER A 160 -6.74 -12.76 0.26
C SER A 160 -5.78 -11.63 -0.17
N ARG A 161 -4.97 -11.12 0.75
CA ARG A 161 -3.90 -10.15 0.49
C ARG A 161 -2.86 -10.65 -0.51
N LEU A 162 -2.46 -11.92 -0.41
CA LEU A 162 -1.54 -12.51 -1.37
C LEU A 162 -2.20 -12.71 -2.74
N VAL A 163 -3.46 -13.15 -2.76
CA VAL A 163 -4.27 -13.27 -3.98
C VAL A 163 -4.37 -11.94 -4.71
N TYR A 164 -4.61 -10.84 -3.99
CA TYR A 164 -4.59 -9.48 -4.57
C TYR A 164 -3.25 -9.18 -5.24
N GLY A 165 -2.15 -9.54 -4.57
CA GLY A 165 -0.81 -9.35 -5.10
C GLY A 165 -0.59 -10.09 -6.42
N PHE A 166 -0.95 -11.37 -6.47
CA PHE A 166 -0.85 -12.18 -7.69
C PHE A 166 -1.77 -11.68 -8.81
N ALA A 167 -3.02 -11.32 -8.51
CA ALA A 167 -3.93 -10.74 -9.48
C ALA A 167 -3.37 -9.44 -10.08
N SER A 168 -2.87 -8.55 -9.24
CA SER A 168 -2.25 -7.28 -9.67
C SER A 168 -0.96 -7.49 -10.47
N ALA A 169 -0.15 -8.50 -10.11
CA ALA A 169 1.01 -8.90 -10.88
C ALA A 169 0.63 -9.42 -12.28
N TYR A 170 -0.41 -10.25 -12.40
CA TYR A 170 -0.94 -10.66 -13.70
C TYR A 170 -1.38 -9.45 -14.53
N MET A 171 -2.17 -8.54 -13.95
CA MET A 171 -2.65 -7.37 -14.68
C MET A 171 -1.52 -6.52 -15.29
N LEU A 172 -0.37 -6.38 -14.61
CA LEU A 172 0.77 -5.62 -15.15
C LEU A 172 1.71 -6.41 -16.06
N THR A 173 1.78 -7.73 -15.90
CA THR A 173 2.83 -8.54 -16.55
C THR A 173 2.31 -9.49 -17.63
N GLY A 174 1.03 -9.86 -17.56
CA GLY A 174 0.41 -10.88 -18.40
C GLY A 174 0.97 -12.29 -18.18
N ASP A 175 1.65 -12.55 -17.05
CA ASP A 175 2.24 -13.84 -16.71
C ASP A 175 1.22 -14.75 -16.01
N ASP A 176 0.80 -15.81 -16.72
CA ASP A 176 -0.24 -16.75 -16.27
C ASP A 176 0.08 -17.44 -14.94
N ARG A 177 1.36 -17.53 -14.52
CA ARG A 177 1.71 -18.12 -13.21
C ARG A 177 1.11 -17.32 -12.06
N PHE A 178 1.04 -16.00 -12.19
CA PHE A 178 0.41 -15.16 -11.19
C PHE A 178 -1.12 -15.27 -11.24
N LEU A 179 -1.70 -15.44 -12.43
CA LEU A 179 -3.14 -15.68 -12.51
C LEU A 179 -3.53 -17.01 -11.88
N ASP A 180 -2.78 -18.08 -12.13
CA ASP A 180 -2.98 -19.39 -11.48
C ASP A 180 -2.91 -19.27 -9.95
N GLY A 181 -1.94 -18.49 -9.44
CA GLY A 181 -1.86 -18.11 -8.03
C GLY A 181 -3.14 -17.44 -7.51
N ALA A 182 -3.65 -16.45 -8.25
CA ALA A 182 -4.83 -15.69 -7.84
C ALA A 182 -6.12 -16.53 -7.91
N GLU A 183 -6.35 -17.29 -8.98
CA GLU A 183 -7.54 -18.12 -9.17
C GLU A 183 -7.61 -19.25 -8.13
N LYS A 184 -6.51 -19.99 -7.93
CA LYS A 184 -6.47 -21.07 -6.95
C LYS A 184 -6.57 -20.58 -5.53
N GLY A 185 -5.96 -19.43 -5.20
CA GLY A 185 -6.13 -18.84 -3.88
C GLY A 185 -7.55 -18.34 -3.63
N THR A 186 -8.21 -17.81 -4.67
CA THR A 186 -9.63 -17.42 -4.59
C THR A 186 -10.52 -18.64 -4.40
N GLU A 187 -10.31 -19.74 -5.13
CA GLU A 187 -11.07 -20.96 -4.91
C GLU A 187 -10.80 -21.55 -3.52
N TYR A 188 -9.55 -21.56 -3.06
CA TYR A 188 -9.20 -22.00 -1.70
C TYR A 188 -9.94 -21.22 -0.62
N LEU A 189 -9.98 -19.88 -0.73
CA LEU A 189 -10.78 -19.03 0.16
C LEU A 189 -12.27 -19.44 0.13
N ARG A 190 -12.83 -19.66 -1.06
CA ARG A 190 -14.24 -20.01 -1.24
C ARG A 190 -14.62 -21.41 -0.73
N GLU A 191 -13.68 -22.35 -0.75
CA GLU A 191 -13.85 -23.72 -0.29
C GLU A 191 -13.59 -23.87 1.21
N HIS A 192 -12.59 -23.17 1.75
CA HIS A 192 -12.11 -23.39 3.12
C HIS A 192 -12.43 -22.26 4.11
N MET A 193 -12.52 -21.01 3.65
CA MET A 193 -12.63 -19.85 4.55
C MET A 193 -14.03 -19.22 4.54
N ARG A 194 -14.76 -19.38 3.44
CA ARG A 194 -16.08 -18.82 3.24
C ARG A 194 -17.14 -19.63 3.99
N PHE A 195 -17.99 -18.94 4.74
CA PHE A 195 -19.25 -19.47 5.23
C PHE A 195 -20.42 -18.84 4.47
N VAL A 196 -21.33 -19.68 3.98
CA VAL A 196 -22.54 -19.23 3.29
C VAL A 196 -23.74 -19.53 4.19
N ASP A 197 -24.35 -18.47 4.70
CA ASP A 197 -25.63 -18.58 5.39
C ASP A 197 -26.75 -18.56 4.34
N LEU A 198 -27.37 -19.71 4.10
CA LEU A 198 -28.43 -19.85 3.10
C LEU A 198 -29.77 -19.28 3.58
N ASP A 199 -30.00 -19.25 4.88
CA ASP A 199 -31.25 -18.76 5.47
C ASP A 199 -31.25 -17.22 5.45
N GLU A 200 -30.11 -16.62 5.79
CA GLU A 200 -29.92 -15.17 5.76
C GLU A 200 -29.49 -14.64 4.38
N ASN A 201 -29.10 -15.53 3.47
CA ASN A 201 -28.51 -15.20 2.16
C ASN A 201 -27.30 -14.25 2.29
N LEU A 202 -26.36 -14.61 3.17
CA LEU A 202 -25.15 -13.83 3.45
C LEU A 202 -23.88 -14.66 3.35
N VAL A 203 -22.76 -13.95 3.17
CA VAL A 203 -21.42 -14.53 3.24
C VAL A 203 -20.60 -13.77 4.27
N TYR A 204 -20.07 -14.52 5.22
CA TYR A 204 -18.99 -14.07 6.09
C TYR A 204 -17.83 -15.07 6.02
N TRP A 205 -16.65 -14.63 6.44
CA TRP A 205 -15.41 -15.36 6.29
C TRP A 205 -14.84 -15.66 7.67
N TYR A 206 -14.44 -16.91 7.88
CA TYR A 206 -13.74 -17.33 9.10
C TYR A 206 -12.45 -16.52 9.26
N HIS A 207 -12.03 -16.22 10.50
CA HIS A 207 -10.72 -15.62 10.76
C HIS A 207 -9.59 -16.45 10.12
N GLY A 208 -9.66 -17.77 10.30
CA GLY A 208 -8.72 -18.70 9.68
C GLY A 208 -9.02 -20.16 9.96
N ILE A 209 -8.05 -21.01 9.65
CA ILE A 209 -8.07 -22.43 9.96
C ILE A 209 -6.76 -22.87 10.58
N ASP A 210 -6.86 -23.80 11.53
CA ASP A 210 -5.72 -24.60 11.99
C ASP A 210 -5.66 -25.92 11.23
N VAL A 211 -4.49 -26.23 10.69
CA VAL A 211 -4.25 -27.44 9.91
C VAL A 211 -3.31 -28.39 10.65
N GLU A 212 -3.81 -29.59 10.92
CA GLU A 212 -3.06 -30.70 11.51
C GLU A 212 -3.14 -31.93 10.61
N GLY A 213 -2.09 -32.16 9.82
CA GLY A 213 -2.09 -33.20 8.79
C GLY A 213 -3.16 -32.93 7.73
N ARG A 214 -4.28 -33.66 7.77
CA ARG A 214 -5.44 -33.49 6.87
C ARG A 214 -6.68 -32.91 7.58
N ARG A 215 -6.58 -32.64 8.87
CA ARG A 215 -7.69 -32.09 9.65
C ARG A 215 -7.59 -30.57 9.62
N GLU A 216 -8.72 -29.93 9.37
CA GLU A 216 -8.89 -28.49 9.49
C GLU A 216 -9.84 -28.20 10.65
N THR A 217 -9.48 -27.23 11.49
CA THR A 217 -10.38 -26.65 12.49
C THR A 217 -10.66 -25.21 12.11
N LYS A 218 -11.93 -24.88 11.86
CA LYS A 218 -12.35 -23.52 11.49
C LYS A 218 -12.35 -22.63 12.74
N ILE A 219 -11.79 -21.43 12.59
CA ILE A 219 -11.73 -20.43 13.65
C ILE A 219 -12.61 -19.27 13.22
N PHE A 220 -13.75 -19.13 13.89
CA PHE A 220 -14.76 -18.20 13.43
C PHE A 220 -14.49 -16.77 13.86
N ALA A 221 -14.39 -16.53 15.17
CA ALA A 221 -14.02 -15.23 15.72
C ALA A 221 -12.52 -14.96 15.52
N SER A 222 -12.14 -13.69 15.50
CA SER A 222 -10.72 -13.33 15.47
C SER A 222 -10.03 -13.78 16.74
N GLU A 223 -8.82 -14.32 16.60
CA GLU A 223 -7.92 -14.63 17.72
C GLU A 223 -6.74 -13.64 17.77
N PHE A 224 -6.88 -12.48 17.12
CA PHE A 224 -5.81 -11.50 16.98
C PHE A 224 -6.06 -10.21 17.76
N GLY A 225 -5.14 -9.90 18.69
CA GLY A 225 -4.96 -8.56 19.24
C GLY A 225 -6.24 -7.88 19.73
N ASP A 226 -6.53 -6.72 19.15
CA ASP A 226 -7.68 -5.88 19.50
C ASP A 226 -9.02 -6.47 19.03
N ASP A 227 -9.00 -7.44 18.11
CA ASP A 227 -10.21 -7.98 17.49
C ASP A 227 -10.71 -9.27 18.18
N TYR A 228 -10.03 -9.70 19.25
CA TYR A 228 -10.20 -10.99 19.91
C TYR A 228 -11.66 -11.29 20.30
N ASP A 229 -12.11 -12.52 20.04
CA ASP A 229 -13.48 -13.03 20.30
C ASP A 229 -14.62 -12.24 19.62
N ALA A 230 -14.32 -11.49 18.54
CA ALA A 230 -15.31 -10.77 17.74
C ALA A 230 -15.21 -11.11 16.23
N ILE A 231 -16.19 -10.65 15.45
CA ILE A 231 -16.07 -10.55 13.99
C ILE A 231 -15.74 -9.09 13.64
N PRO A 232 -14.47 -8.75 13.38
CA PRO A 232 -14.11 -7.40 12.97
C PRO A 232 -14.50 -7.13 11.51
N ALA A 233 -15.04 -5.94 11.24
CA ALA A 233 -15.34 -5.49 9.87
C ALA A 233 -14.09 -5.55 8.99
N TYR A 234 -12.93 -5.20 9.56
CA TYR A 234 -11.64 -5.18 8.89
C TYR A 234 -11.27 -6.53 8.25
N GLU A 235 -11.40 -7.65 8.97
CA GLU A 235 -11.05 -8.96 8.41
C GLU A 235 -12.00 -9.33 7.26
N GLN A 236 -13.29 -9.02 7.39
CA GLN A 236 -14.27 -9.26 6.32
C GLN A 236 -13.98 -8.38 5.08
N ILE A 237 -13.55 -7.13 5.29
CA ILE A 237 -13.15 -6.21 4.22
C ILE A 237 -11.94 -6.78 3.45
N TYR A 238 -10.90 -7.21 4.16
CA TYR A 238 -9.71 -7.76 3.51
C TYR A 238 -9.93 -9.16 2.94
N ALA A 239 -10.90 -9.94 3.44
CA ALA A 239 -11.31 -11.20 2.80
C ALA A 239 -11.79 -11.00 1.35
N LEU A 240 -12.31 -9.80 1.01
CA LEU A 240 -12.75 -9.46 -0.35
C LEU A 240 -11.64 -8.91 -1.25
N ALA A 241 -10.47 -8.53 -0.72
CA ALA A 241 -9.44 -7.81 -1.48
C ALA A 241 -8.93 -8.62 -2.68
N GLY A 242 -8.42 -9.82 -2.43
CA GLY A 242 -7.93 -10.74 -3.45
C GLY A 242 -9.02 -11.18 -4.41
N PRO A 243 -10.12 -11.78 -3.94
CA PRO A 243 -11.21 -12.22 -4.80
C PRO A 243 -11.69 -11.12 -5.75
N THR A 244 -11.93 -9.90 -5.27
CA THR A 244 -12.41 -8.80 -6.11
C THR A 244 -11.40 -8.40 -7.19
N GLN A 245 -10.11 -8.39 -6.87
CA GLN A 245 -9.07 -8.13 -7.87
C GLN A 245 -8.97 -9.27 -8.91
N THR A 246 -9.16 -10.52 -8.49
CA THR A 246 -9.31 -11.67 -9.40
C THR A 246 -10.54 -11.52 -10.30
N TYR A 247 -11.69 -11.09 -9.75
CA TYR A 247 -12.91 -10.85 -10.52
C TYR A 247 -12.72 -9.79 -11.59
N ARG A 248 -11.95 -8.72 -11.34
CA ARG A 248 -11.60 -7.73 -12.38
C ARG A 248 -10.89 -8.37 -13.58
N ILE A 249 -10.18 -9.47 -13.40
CA ILE A 249 -9.44 -10.17 -14.45
C ILE A 249 -10.33 -11.17 -15.18
N THR A 250 -11.03 -12.01 -14.41
CA THR A 250 -11.69 -13.22 -14.91
C THR A 250 -13.18 -13.03 -15.16
N GLY A 251 -13.82 -12.12 -14.43
CA GLY A 251 -15.27 -11.97 -14.43
C GLY A 251 -15.99 -13.16 -13.81
N ASP A 252 -15.35 -13.99 -12.97
CA ASP A 252 -16.03 -15.14 -12.37
C ASP A 252 -17.27 -14.71 -11.55
N PRO A 253 -18.49 -15.07 -11.99
CA PRO A 253 -19.72 -14.60 -11.36
C PRO A 253 -19.90 -15.14 -9.93
N ARG A 254 -19.20 -16.23 -9.58
CA ARG A 254 -19.21 -16.78 -8.22
C ARG A 254 -18.54 -15.82 -7.24
N ILE A 255 -17.46 -15.15 -7.67
CA ILE A 255 -16.78 -14.14 -6.87
C ILE A 255 -17.67 -12.92 -6.67
N LEU A 256 -18.32 -12.44 -7.74
CA LEU A 256 -19.24 -11.31 -7.63
C LEU A 256 -20.39 -11.61 -6.67
N LYS A 257 -20.93 -12.83 -6.71
CA LYS A 257 -21.97 -13.26 -5.77
C LYS A 257 -21.48 -13.22 -4.32
N ASP A 258 -20.29 -13.78 -4.06
CA ASP A 258 -19.71 -13.79 -2.72
C ASP A 258 -19.46 -12.36 -2.21
N ALA A 259 -18.90 -11.49 -3.05
CA ALA A 259 -18.68 -10.09 -2.71
C ALA A 259 -20.00 -9.35 -2.42
N ALA A 260 -21.03 -9.54 -3.24
CA ALA A 260 -22.34 -8.92 -3.00
C ALA A 260 -22.98 -9.38 -1.68
N MET A 261 -22.92 -10.68 -1.37
CA MET A 261 -23.45 -11.23 -0.12
C MET A 261 -22.63 -10.80 1.12
N THR A 262 -21.33 -10.54 0.98
CA THR A 262 -20.53 -9.93 2.07
C THR A 262 -20.80 -8.42 2.20
N VAL A 263 -21.12 -7.71 1.10
CA VAL A 263 -21.60 -6.32 1.22
C VAL A 263 -22.94 -6.26 1.93
N ASP A 264 -23.84 -7.21 1.65
CA ASP A 264 -25.11 -7.32 2.38
C ASP A 264 -24.90 -7.60 3.89
N LEU A 265 -23.82 -8.27 4.28
CA LEU A 265 -23.44 -8.45 5.70
C LEU A 265 -23.08 -7.09 6.33
N PHE A 266 -22.28 -6.27 5.63
CA PHE A 266 -21.94 -4.93 6.11
C PHE A 266 -23.18 -4.06 6.29
N ASP A 267 -24.03 -3.98 5.27
CA ASP A 267 -25.24 -3.15 5.29
C ASP A 267 -26.20 -3.59 6.41
N ARG A 268 -26.29 -4.89 6.71
CA ARG A 268 -27.27 -5.41 7.69
C ARG A 268 -26.81 -5.37 9.13
N PHE A 269 -25.53 -5.61 9.39
CA PHE A 269 -25.03 -5.85 10.75
C PHE A 269 -23.94 -4.87 11.19
N PHE A 270 -23.23 -4.25 10.25
CA PHE A 270 -22.20 -3.27 10.58
C PHE A 270 -22.67 -1.83 10.35
N GLU A 271 -23.55 -1.57 9.38
CA GLU A 271 -24.04 -0.20 9.11
C GLU A 271 -24.83 0.34 10.30
N ASP A 272 -24.50 1.55 10.72
CA ASP A 272 -25.32 2.30 11.64
C ASP A 272 -26.31 3.16 10.87
N GLU A 273 -27.50 2.62 10.58
CA GLU A 273 -28.56 3.34 9.86
C GLU A 273 -29.04 4.62 10.59
N THR A 274 -28.76 4.74 11.90
CA THR A 274 -29.22 5.87 12.72
C THR A 274 -28.23 7.04 12.70
N LEU A 275 -26.94 6.76 12.93
CA LEU A 275 -25.90 7.79 13.07
C LEU A 275 -24.87 7.78 11.93
N GLY A 276 -25.02 6.87 10.96
CA GLY A 276 -24.14 6.70 9.82
C GLY A 276 -22.81 6.03 10.16
N GLY A 277 -22.12 5.60 9.10
CA GLY A 277 -20.87 4.84 9.16
C GLY A 277 -21.09 3.37 9.52
N TYR A 278 -19.99 2.68 9.81
CA TYR A 278 -19.99 1.24 10.10
C TYR A 278 -19.34 0.99 11.46
N PHE A 279 -19.97 0.16 12.28
CA PHE A 279 -19.37 -0.40 13.47
C PHE A 279 -18.13 -1.22 13.12
N SER A 280 -17.20 -1.28 14.06
CA SER A 280 -15.92 -1.98 13.87
C SER A 280 -16.01 -3.47 14.09
N HIS A 281 -16.96 -3.92 14.91
CA HIS A 281 -17.09 -5.31 15.33
C HIS A 281 -18.56 -5.68 15.48
N ILE A 282 -18.86 -6.96 15.26
CA ILE A 282 -20.11 -7.59 15.67
C ILE A 282 -19.83 -8.85 16.49
N ASP A 283 -20.75 -9.19 17.38
CA ASP A 283 -20.66 -10.40 18.19
C ASP A 283 -20.84 -11.66 17.33
N PRO A 284 -20.00 -12.70 17.48
CA PRO A 284 -20.07 -13.89 16.61
C PRO A 284 -21.37 -14.69 16.74
N ILE A 285 -22.15 -14.53 17.81
CA ILE A 285 -23.37 -15.31 18.06
C ILE A 285 -24.61 -14.55 17.63
N THR A 286 -24.70 -13.29 18.03
CA THR A 286 -25.88 -12.44 17.84
C THR A 286 -25.78 -11.54 16.61
N LEU A 287 -24.57 -11.38 16.05
CA LEU A 287 -24.23 -10.42 14.99
C LEU A 287 -24.58 -8.97 15.35
N ASP A 288 -24.71 -8.67 16.65
CA ASP A 288 -25.04 -7.33 17.15
C ASP A 288 -23.76 -6.56 17.53
N PRO A 289 -23.50 -5.39 16.93
CA PRO A 289 -22.38 -4.53 17.31
C PRO A 289 -22.50 -3.94 18.73
N ARG A 290 -23.67 -4.03 19.35
CA ARG A 290 -23.96 -3.51 20.69
C ARG A 290 -24.01 -4.61 21.76
N SER A 291 -23.70 -5.85 21.41
CA SER A 291 -23.65 -6.95 22.39
C SER A 291 -22.66 -6.67 23.52
N GLU A 292 -23.00 -7.05 24.75
CA GLU A 292 -22.12 -6.90 25.92
C GLU A 292 -20.85 -7.76 25.83
N SER A 293 -20.90 -8.88 25.10
CA SER A 293 -19.76 -9.77 24.89
C SER A 293 -18.56 -9.09 24.21
N LEU A 294 -18.80 -8.03 23.44
CA LEU A 294 -17.76 -7.29 22.72
C LEU A 294 -16.85 -6.45 23.63
N GLY A 295 -17.21 -6.25 24.90
CA GLY A 295 -16.38 -5.50 25.85
C GLY A 295 -15.95 -4.12 25.32
N GLU A 296 -14.64 -3.91 25.22
CA GLU A 296 -14.04 -2.65 24.73
C GLU A 296 -14.35 -2.34 23.26
N ASN A 297 -14.78 -3.33 22.47
CA ASN A 297 -15.16 -3.19 21.06
C ASN A 297 -16.63 -2.81 20.85
N ARG A 298 -17.44 -2.84 21.92
CA ARG A 298 -18.87 -2.60 21.84
C ARG A 298 -19.19 -1.23 21.25
N ALA A 299 -19.98 -1.23 20.17
CA ALA A 299 -20.51 -0.05 19.50
C ALA A 299 -19.44 1.00 19.09
N LYS A 300 -18.23 0.54 18.73
CA LYS A 300 -17.14 1.42 18.29
C LYS A 300 -17.13 1.59 16.78
N LYS A 301 -16.72 2.76 16.30
CA LYS A 301 -16.47 3.07 14.88
C LYS A 301 -15.03 3.52 14.69
N ASN A 302 -14.41 3.21 13.55
CA ASN A 302 -13.03 3.62 13.31
C ASN A 302 -12.66 3.75 11.82
N TRP A 303 -11.42 4.17 11.55
CA TRP A 303 -10.85 4.19 10.20
C TRP A 303 -11.03 2.85 9.48
N ASN A 304 -10.70 1.74 10.12
CA ASN A 304 -10.72 0.42 9.50
C ASN A 304 -12.13 -0.03 9.13
N SER A 305 -13.16 0.36 9.89
CA SER A 305 -14.55 -0.01 9.59
C SER A 305 -15.19 0.90 8.55
N VAL A 306 -14.75 2.16 8.43
CA VAL A 306 -15.36 3.12 7.50
C VAL A 306 -14.56 3.21 6.21
N GLY A 307 -13.26 3.48 6.32
CA GLY A 307 -12.38 3.86 5.23
C GLY A 307 -11.74 2.71 4.49
N ASP A 308 -11.39 1.60 5.16
CA ASP A 308 -10.71 0.48 4.50
C ASP A 308 -11.57 -0.24 3.46
N HIS A 309 -12.91 -0.10 3.51
CA HIS A 309 -13.80 -0.57 2.45
C HIS A 309 -13.32 -0.11 1.07
N ALA A 310 -12.95 1.17 0.94
CA ALA A 310 -12.61 1.78 -0.34
C ALA A 310 -11.39 1.13 -1.02
N PRO A 311 -10.17 1.18 -0.44
CA PRO A 311 -8.99 0.66 -1.10
C PRO A 311 -8.95 -0.86 -1.16
N ALA A 312 -9.49 -1.58 -0.17
CA ALA A 312 -9.32 -3.03 -0.09
C ALA A 312 -10.07 -3.76 -1.21
N TYR A 313 -11.35 -3.42 -1.44
CA TYR A 313 -12.16 -4.11 -2.45
C TYR A 313 -13.14 -3.21 -3.19
N LEU A 314 -13.72 -2.20 -2.54
CA LEU A 314 -14.91 -1.52 -3.06
C LEU A 314 -14.61 -0.69 -4.32
N ILE A 315 -13.44 -0.04 -4.40
CA ILE A 315 -12.97 0.61 -5.62
C ILE A 315 -12.84 -0.40 -6.77
N ASN A 316 -12.22 -1.55 -6.50
CA ASN A 316 -12.04 -2.60 -7.52
C ASN A 316 -13.37 -3.21 -7.96
N LEU A 317 -14.31 -3.40 -7.03
CA LEU A 317 -15.65 -3.90 -7.30
C LEU A 317 -16.45 -2.90 -8.14
N TYR A 318 -16.37 -1.61 -7.80
CA TYR A 318 -16.97 -0.54 -8.59
C TYR A 318 -16.39 -0.49 -10.00
N LEU A 319 -15.07 -0.51 -10.15
CA LEU A 319 -14.40 -0.50 -11.45
C LEU A 319 -14.76 -1.73 -12.30
N ALA A 320 -14.92 -2.91 -11.68
CA ALA A 320 -15.27 -4.14 -12.38
C ALA A 320 -16.72 -4.14 -12.91
N THR A 321 -17.65 -3.54 -12.16
CA THR A 321 -19.09 -3.66 -12.38
C THR A 321 -19.72 -2.42 -12.99
N GLY A 322 -19.20 -1.22 -12.66
CA GLY A 322 -19.86 0.06 -12.88
C GLY A 322 -21.19 0.20 -12.14
N ASP A 323 -21.44 -0.60 -11.09
CA ASP A 323 -22.70 -0.57 -10.36
C ASP A 323 -22.78 0.65 -9.44
N ALA A 324 -23.88 1.41 -9.58
CA ALA A 324 -24.13 2.62 -8.81
C ALA A 324 -24.26 2.36 -7.31
N ARG A 325 -24.62 1.13 -6.88
CA ARG A 325 -24.65 0.74 -5.46
C ARG A 325 -23.27 0.95 -4.82
N TYR A 326 -22.22 0.39 -5.43
CA TYR A 326 -20.87 0.46 -4.89
C TYR A 326 -20.31 1.89 -4.97
N GLY A 327 -20.63 2.63 -6.04
CA GLY A 327 -20.27 4.05 -6.15
C GLY A 327 -20.96 4.95 -5.10
N LYS A 328 -22.16 4.59 -4.64
CA LYS A 328 -22.85 5.27 -3.54
C LYS A 328 -22.22 4.94 -2.19
N MET A 329 -21.90 3.66 -1.96
CA MET A 329 -21.19 3.22 -0.74
C MET A 329 -19.82 3.92 -0.61
N LEU A 330 -19.05 4.05 -1.70
CA LEU A 330 -17.81 4.82 -1.71
C LEU A 330 -18.04 6.28 -1.30
N GLU A 331 -19.03 6.94 -1.91
CA GLU A 331 -19.36 8.33 -1.57
C GLU A 331 -19.75 8.46 -0.09
N GLN A 332 -20.56 7.54 0.45
CA GLN A 332 -20.94 7.54 1.87
C GLN A 332 -19.70 7.41 2.76
N THR A 333 -18.79 6.47 2.48
CA THR A 333 -17.53 6.32 3.21
C THR A 333 -16.74 7.64 3.26
N PHE A 334 -16.54 8.31 2.12
CA PHE A 334 -15.75 9.54 2.08
C PHE A 334 -16.47 10.76 2.66
N ASP A 335 -17.79 10.86 2.50
CA ASP A 335 -18.59 11.88 3.17
C ASP A 335 -18.48 11.74 4.69
N THR A 336 -18.62 10.52 5.23
CA THR A 336 -18.41 10.22 6.65
C THR A 336 -17.00 10.58 7.11
N ILE A 337 -15.96 10.21 6.35
CA ILE A 337 -14.57 10.57 6.67
C ILE A 337 -14.42 12.09 6.76
N THR A 338 -14.90 12.83 5.77
CA THR A 338 -14.77 14.31 5.77
C THR A 338 -15.58 14.99 6.87
N ALA A 339 -16.67 14.38 7.31
CA ALA A 339 -17.51 14.92 8.37
C ALA A 339 -16.93 14.72 9.78
N HIS A 340 -16.29 13.56 10.05
CA HIS A 340 -15.96 13.15 11.41
C HIS A 340 -14.47 13.05 11.73
N PHE A 341 -13.60 12.79 10.75
CA PHE A 341 -12.18 12.53 10.98
C PHE A 341 -11.31 13.79 11.17
N PRO A 342 -11.63 14.98 10.61
CA PRO A 342 -10.85 16.18 10.89
C PRO A 342 -10.85 16.55 12.37
N ASP A 343 -9.67 16.69 12.97
CA ASP A 343 -9.49 17.14 14.37
C ASP A 343 -8.40 18.22 14.49
N TYR A 344 -8.26 19.03 13.43
CA TYR A 344 -7.15 19.99 13.27
C TYR A 344 -7.17 21.19 14.23
N GLY A 345 -8.24 21.35 15.02
CA GLY A 345 -8.27 22.27 16.15
C GLY A 345 -7.51 21.76 17.37
N CYS A 346 -7.37 20.43 17.51
CA CYS A 346 -6.75 19.78 18.67
C CYS A 346 -5.40 19.15 18.33
N SER A 347 -5.29 18.53 17.16
CA SER A 347 -4.13 17.73 16.76
C SER A 347 -3.85 17.90 15.27
N PRO A 348 -2.59 17.83 14.81
CA PRO A 348 -2.31 17.82 13.37
C PRO A 348 -2.65 16.49 12.68
N PHE A 349 -3.15 15.50 13.42
CA PHE A 349 -3.60 14.21 12.90
C PHE A 349 -5.12 14.15 12.85
N VAL A 350 -5.65 13.32 11.94
CA VAL A 350 -7.05 12.90 12.02
C VAL A 350 -7.36 12.20 13.34
N GLN A 351 -8.64 12.21 13.73
CA GLN A 351 -9.18 11.30 14.74
C GLN A 351 -9.69 10.04 14.03
N GLU A 352 -9.28 8.86 14.48
CA GLU A 352 -9.55 7.60 13.77
C GLU A 352 -10.41 6.62 14.57
N LYS A 353 -10.69 6.90 15.84
CA LYS A 353 -11.41 6.03 16.77
C LYS A 353 -12.57 6.78 17.40
N PHE A 354 -13.74 6.20 17.39
CA PHE A 354 -14.97 6.87 17.81
C PHE A 354 -15.86 5.94 18.63
N LEU A 355 -16.60 6.55 19.55
CA LEU A 355 -17.80 5.94 20.11
C LEU A 355 -18.92 5.94 19.05
N GLU A 356 -20.02 5.27 19.36
CA GLU A 356 -21.20 5.16 18.49
C GLU A 356 -21.70 6.53 17.99
N ASP A 357 -21.69 7.53 18.87
CA ASP A 357 -22.16 8.90 18.65
C ASP A 357 -21.15 9.81 17.92
N TRP A 358 -20.08 9.24 17.37
CA TRP A 358 -18.97 9.96 16.75
C TRP A 358 -18.16 10.85 17.70
N SER A 359 -18.36 10.75 19.00
CA SER A 359 -17.42 11.37 19.94
C SER A 359 -16.06 10.64 19.89
N PRO A 360 -14.94 11.37 19.97
CA PRO A 360 -13.61 10.76 19.91
C PRO A 360 -13.38 9.74 21.04
N ASP A 361 -12.90 8.55 20.68
CA ASP A 361 -12.35 7.58 21.63
C ASP A 361 -10.83 7.72 21.69
N TYR A 362 -10.33 8.17 22.84
CA TYR A 362 -8.90 8.40 23.09
C TYR A 362 -8.23 7.25 23.86
N THR A 363 -9.00 6.23 24.24
CA THR A 363 -8.57 5.20 25.19
C THR A 363 -8.52 3.79 24.60
N HIS A 364 -8.90 3.66 23.34
CA HIS A 364 -9.05 2.37 22.69
C HIS A 364 -7.70 1.65 22.48
N MET A 365 -7.49 0.60 23.28
CA MET A 365 -6.48 -0.45 23.13
C MET A 365 -5.06 0.03 22.79
N TRP A 366 -4.36 -0.54 21.81
CA TRP A 366 -2.95 -0.17 21.58
C TRP A 366 -2.81 1.26 21.03
N GLN A 367 -3.78 1.72 20.23
CA GLN A 367 -3.70 3.00 19.54
C GLN A 367 -3.89 4.17 20.51
N GLN A 368 -4.77 4.05 21.51
CA GLN A 368 -5.06 5.14 22.46
C GLN A 368 -5.29 6.47 21.70
N ASN A 369 -4.74 7.59 22.17
CA ASN A 369 -4.75 8.89 21.49
C ASN A 369 -3.49 9.12 20.62
N ARG A 370 -3.13 8.14 19.78
CA ARG A 370 -1.94 8.20 18.91
C ARG A 370 -2.32 8.26 17.44
N GLY A 371 -1.51 9.00 16.69
CA GLY A 371 -1.69 9.25 15.26
C GLY A 371 -0.86 8.28 14.44
N VAL A 372 -1.51 7.59 13.50
CA VAL A 372 -0.85 6.66 12.57
C VAL A 372 -0.57 7.44 11.29
N ILE A 373 0.71 7.61 10.95
CA ILE A 373 1.10 8.44 9.78
C ILE A 373 0.53 7.85 8.50
N GLY A 374 0.58 6.52 8.37
CA GLY A 374 0.07 5.80 7.21
C GLY A 374 -1.42 6.04 6.97
N HIS A 375 -2.25 6.06 8.02
CA HIS A 375 -3.70 6.27 7.88
C HIS A 375 -4.05 7.68 7.41
N ASN A 376 -3.36 8.70 7.92
CA ASN A 376 -3.51 10.07 7.43
C ASN A 376 -3.21 10.11 5.91
N LEU A 377 -2.08 9.56 5.48
CA LEU A 377 -1.69 9.53 4.07
C LEU A 377 -2.64 8.67 3.22
N LYS A 378 -3.14 7.56 3.76
CA LYS A 378 -4.16 6.70 3.14
C LYS A 378 -5.46 7.45 2.90
N ILE A 379 -5.91 8.26 3.87
CA ILE A 379 -7.09 9.13 3.73
C ILE A 379 -6.87 10.11 2.57
N ALA A 380 -5.76 10.85 2.56
CA ALA A 380 -5.47 11.80 1.49
C ALA A 380 -5.45 11.14 0.10
N TRP A 381 -4.78 9.99 0.00
CA TRP A 381 -4.71 9.20 -1.23
C TRP A 381 -6.10 8.77 -1.73
N ASN A 382 -6.94 8.23 -0.84
CA ASN A 382 -8.26 7.74 -1.20
C ASN A 382 -9.27 8.86 -1.48
N LEU A 383 -9.20 9.99 -0.77
CA LEU A 383 -9.98 11.18 -1.08
C LEU A 383 -9.68 11.70 -2.48
N MET A 384 -8.41 11.65 -2.92
CA MET A 384 -8.07 12.06 -4.29
C MET A 384 -8.57 11.09 -5.36
N ARG A 385 -8.65 9.79 -5.06
CA ARG A 385 -9.34 8.82 -5.93
C ARG A 385 -10.81 9.19 -6.04
N MET A 386 -11.50 9.35 -4.91
CA MET A 386 -12.91 9.73 -4.93
C MET A 386 -13.17 11.08 -5.59
N PHE A 387 -12.29 12.07 -5.40
CA PHE A 387 -12.37 13.36 -6.08
C PHE A 387 -12.28 13.23 -7.60
N GLY A 388 -11.55 12.24 -8.11
CA GLY A 388 -11.50 11.91 -9.54
C GLY A 388 -12.84 11.42 -10.10
N GLU A 389 -13.65 10.75 -9.27
CA GLU A 389 -15.01 10.27 -9.61
C GLU A 389 -16.10 11.31 -9.35
N LYS A 390 -16.09 11.90 -8.14
CA LYS A 390 -17.03 12.93 -7.66
C LYS A 390 -16.24 14.10 -7.07
N PRO A 391 -16.04 15.19 -7.82
CA PRO A 391 -15.15 16.28 -7.41
C PRO A 391 -15.80 17.21 -6.37
N LYS A 392 -15.96 16.74 -5.13
CA LYS A 392 -16.42 17.56 -4.01
C LYS A 392 -15.27 18.40 -3.43
N PRO A 393 -15.45 19.72 -3.21
CA PRO A 393 -14.40 20.59 -2.65
C PRO A 393 -13.86 20.12 -1.28
N GLU A 394 -14.71 19.50 -0.47
CA GLU A 394 -14.36 18.96 0.84
C GLU A 394 -13.31 17.85 0.74
N TYR A 395 -13.36 17.03 -0.32
CA TYR A 395 -12.38 15.95 -0.54
C TYR A 395 -11.00 16.52 -0.86
N GLU A 396 -10.92 17.45 -1.82
CA GLU A 396 -9.67 18.09 -2.19
C GLU A 396 -9.07 18.88 -1.02
N SER A 397 -9.88 19.69 -0.33
CA SER A 397 -9.41 20.52 0.79
C SER A 397 -8.86 19.68 1.94
N PHE A 398 -9.52 18.57 2.29
CA PHE A 398 -9.05 17.68 3.34
C PHE A 398 -7.78 16.92 2.92
N ALA A 399 -7.72 16.40 1.69
CA ALA A 399 -6.51 15.75 1.17
C ALA A 399 -5.31 16.71 1.15
N ARG A 400 -5.50 17.96 0.74
CA ARG A 400 -4.47 19.02 0.78
C ARG A 400 -4.04 19.33 2.20
N LYS A 401 -4.98 19.40 3.15
CA LYS A 401 -4.66 19.69 4.56
C LYS A 401 -3.74 18.62 5.15
N ILE A 402 -4.00 17.35 4.87
CA ILE A 402 -3.12 16.25 5.26
C ILE A 402 -1.75 16.38 4.58
N ALA A 403 -1.73 16.61 3.26
CA ALA A 403 -0.51 16.72 2.48
C ALA A 403 0.39 17.91 2.89
N GLU A 404 -0.21 18.96 3.45
CA GLU A 404 0.51 20.10 4.03
C GLU A 404 1.17 19.74 5.36
N LEU A 405 0.45 19.06 6.24
CA LEU A 405 0.87 18.81 7.63
C LEU A 405 1.84 17.63 7.77
N MET A 406 1.57 16.52 7.09
CA MET A 406 2.28 15.26 7.32
C MET A 406 3.79 15.32 7.06
N PRO A 407 4.33 16.04 6.05
CA PRO A 407 5.77 16.10 5.82
C PRO A 407 6.56 16.64 7.01
N ALA A 408 6.02 17.63 7.72
CA ALA A 408 6.70 18.27 8.84
C ALA A 408 6.64 17.43 10.14
N ILE A 409 5.67 16.52 10.23
CA ILE A 409 5.35 15.81 11.47
C ILE A 409 5.70 14.34 11.36
N GLY A 410 5.13 13.65 10.36
CA GLY A 410 5.33 12.22 10.13
C GLY A 410 6.45 11.87 9.16
N GLY A 411 6.90 12.84 8.35
CA GLY A 411 8.07 12.67 7.48
C GLY A 411 9.38 12.78 8.26
N ASP A 412 10.40 12.04 7.83
CA ASP A 412 11.77 12.25 8.30
C ASP A 412 12.52 13.18 7.33
N PRO A 413 12.61 14.50 7.61
CA PRO A 413 13.24 15.44 6.69
C PRO A 413 14.76 15.23 6.59
N GLN A 414 15.37 14.54 7.56
CA GLN A 414 16.81 14.24 7.53
C GLN A 414 17.12 13.00 6.73
N ARG A 415 16.38 11.90 6.91
CA ARG A 415 16.74 10.58 6.37
C ARG A 415 15.81 10.11 5.25
N GLY A 416 14.69 10.79 5.04
CA GLY A 416 13.63 10.37 4.13
C GLY A 416 12.71 9.31 4.73
N GLY A 417 11.60 9.06 4.04
CA GLY A 417 10.57 8.11 4.49
C GLY A 417 9.65 8.66 5.57
N TRP A 418 8.71 7.81 5.97
CA TRP A 418 7.60 8.12 6.88
C TRP A 418 7.72 7.28 8.15
N TYR A 419 7.58 7.94 9.31
CA TYR A 419 7.58 7.27 10.61
C TYR A 419 6.29 6.49 10.86
N ASP A 420 6.32 5.65 11.90
CA ASP A 420 5.22 4.75 12.24
C ASP A 420 4.05 5.44 12.96
N VAL A 421 4.13 5.52 14.29
CA VAL A 421 3.09 6.08 15.16
C VAL A 421 3.65 7.20 16.03
N MET A 422 2.89 8.29 16.17
CA MET A 422 3.27 9.46 16.95
C MET A 422 2.20 9.87 17.96
N GLU A 423 2.62 10.52 19.04
CA GLU A 423 1.71 11.13 20.00
C GLU A 423 0.94 12.28 19.34
N ARG A 424 -0.40 12.27 19.43
CA ARG A 424 -1.26 13.27 18.75
C ARG A 424 -1.14 14.67 19.33
N LEU A 425 -0.74 14.78 20.59
CA LEU A 425 -0.64 16.04 21.34
C LEU A 425 0.79 16.30 21.79
N LEU A 426 1.14 17.58 21.93
CA LEU A 426 2.35 18.01 22.60
C LEU A 426 2.11 18.08 24.10
N ALA A 427 2.97 17.44 24.90
CA ALA A 427 2.96 17.65 26.34
C ALA A 427 3.54 19.04 26.69
N PRO A 428 3.24 19.60 27.89
CA PRO A 428 3.79 20.89 28.31
C PRO A 428 5.32 20.97 28.16
N GLY A 429 5.79 22.02 27.48
CA GLY A 429 7.22 22.24 27.21
C GLY A 429 7.80 21.42 26.05
N GLN A 430 7.00 20.62 25.33
CA GLN A 430 7.44 19.94 24.12
C GLN A 430 7.24 20.81 22.88
N GLU A 431 8.26 20.85 22.01
CA GLU A 431 8.21 21.56 20.72
C GLU A 431 7.94 20.61 19.53
N LYS A 432 8.02 19.29 19.75
CA LYS A 432 7.85 18.26 18.72
C LYS A 432 7.03 17.09 19.25
N HIS A 433 6.17 16.56 18.39
CA HIS A 433 5.43 15.33 18.63
C HIS A 433 6.42 14.18 18.84
N ARG A 434 6.15 13.30 19.79
CA ARG A 434 7.03 12.18 20.14
C ARG A 434 6.62 10.93 19.40
N PHE A 435 7.57 10.07 19.11
CA PHE A 435 7.27 8.70 18.67
C PHE A 435 6.53 7.98 19.80
N ALA A 436 5.46 7.28 19.47
CA ALA A 436 4.70 6.51 20.45
C ALA A 436 5.49 5.30 20.97
N PHE A 437 6.28 4.67 20.08
CA PHE A 437 7.01 3.44 20.38
C PHE A 437 8.48 3.51 19.93
N HIS A 438 8.73 3.94 18.70
CA HIS A 438 10.05 3.96 18.08
C HIS A 438 10.07 4.84 16.83
N ASP A 439 11.26 5.10 16.29
CA ASP A 439 11.49 5.88 15.06
C ASP A 439 11.66 5.00 13.79
N ARG A 440 11.41 3.69 13.90
CA ARG A 440 11.41 2.75 12.77
C ARG A 440 10.32 3.13 11.76
N LYS A 441 10.50 2.62 10.54
CA LYS A 441 9.64 2.92 9.38
C LYS A 441 9.12 1.61 8.80
N ALA A 442 7.81 1.49 8.72
CA ALA A 442 7.12 0.31 8.20
C ALA A 442 6.86 0.41 6.70
N TRP A 443 6.98 -0.73 6.01
CA TRP A 443 6.85 -0.84 4.55
C TRP A 443 5.50 -0.33 4.05
N TRP A 444 4.41 -0.66 4.75
CA TRP A 444 3.05 -0.31 4.34
C TRP A 444 2.81 1.20 4.43
N GLN A 445 3.40 1.89 5.40
CA GLN A 445 3.28 3.35 5.51
C GLN A 445 4.05 4.07 4.42
N GLN A 446 5.17 3.47 3.96
CA GLN A 446 5.90 4.03 2.82
C GLN A 446 5.05 3.99 1.56
N GLU A 447 4.34 2.88 1.31
CA GLU A 447 3.37 2.80 0.22
C GLU A 447 2.34 3.92 0.34
N GLN A 448 1.66 4.04 1.49
CA GLN A 448 0.60 5.05 1.67
C GLN A 448 1.10 6.46 1.37
N GLY A 449 2.31 6.80 1.84
CA GLY A 449 2.94 8.07 1.53
C GLY A 449 3.28 8.24 0.04
N ILE A 450 3.89 7.24 -0.58
CA ILE A 450 4.24 7.29 -2.01
C ILE A 450 2.97 7.49 -2.86
N LEU A 451 1.95 6.65 -2.65
CA LEU A 451 0.73 6.69 -3.45
C LEU A 451 -0.07 7.99 -3.23
N ALA A 452 -0.12 8.51 -1.99
CA ALA A 452 -0.73 9.80 -1.69
C ALA A 452 -0.09 10.93 -2.51
N TYR A 453 1.22 11.09 -2.48
CA TYR A 453 1.88 12.19 -3.18
C TYR A 453 1.93 12.00 -4.70
N LEU A 454 1.98 10.75 -5.20
CA LEU A 454 1.84 10.46 -6.63
C LEU A 454 0.47 10.87 -7.16
N ILE A 455 -0.62 10.51 -6.48
CA ILE A 455 -1.97 10.90 -6.95
C ILE A 455 -2.19 12.40 -6.79
N LEU A 456 -1.77 13.01 -5.68
CA LEU A 456 -1.87 14.46 -5.46
C LEU A 456 -1.15 15.22 -6.57
N ARG A 457 0.05 14.77 -6.94
CA ARG A 457 0.78 15.33 -8.08
C ARG A 457 0.01 15.12 -9.39
N GLY A 458 -0.46 13.91 -9.69
CA GLY A 458 -1.14 13.58 -10.94
C GLY A 458 -2.44 14.37 -11.17
N VAL A 459 -3.20 14.57 -10.09
CA VAL A 459 -4.49 15.27 -10.10
C VAL A 459 -4.32 16.78 -9.99
N LEU A 460 -3.50 17.28 -9.06
CA LEU A 460 -3.43 18.71 -8.72
C LEU A 460 -2.26 19.44 -9.38
N GLY A 461 -1.20 18.74 -9.75
CA GLY A 461 -0.09 19.30 -10.53
C GLY A 461 0.92 20.16 -9.77
N ASP A 462 0.89 20.16 -8.43
CA ASP A 462 1.85 20.90 -7.59
C ASP A 462 3.26 20.27 -7.65
N ALA A 463 4.30 21.08 -7.78
CA ALA A 463 5.69 20.61 -7.83
C ALA A 463 6.20 20.09 -6.49
N GLN A 464 5.68 20.60 -5.36
CA GLN A 464 6.04 20.12 -4.03
C GLN A 464 5.59 18.67 -3.82
N TYR A 465 4.41 18.30 -4.33
CA TYR A 465 3.95 16.91 -4.28
C TYR A 465 4.87 15.98 -5.08
N MET A 466 5.38 16.43 -6.23
CA MET A 466 6.36 15.66 -7.00
C MET A 466 7.65 15.44 -6.21
N LYS A 467 8.15 16.50 -5.55
CA LYS A 467 9.34 16.44 -4.71
C LYS A 467 9.18 15.38 -3.62
N ILE A 468 8.07 15.41 -2.87
CA ILE A 468 7.81 14.49 -1.77
C ILE A 468 7.56 13.06 -2.27
N ALA A 469 6.86 12.88 -3.40
CA ALA A 469 6.68 11.57 -4.03
C ALA A 469 8.02 10.92 -4.42
N ARG A 470 8.93 11.71 -5.01
CA ARG A 470 10.28 11.27 -5.37
C ARG A 470 11.12 10.91 -4.16
N GLU A 471 11.11 11.74 -3.12
CA GLU A 471 11.85 11.48 -1.88
C GLU A 471 11.36 10.21 -1.18
N SER A 472 10.04 10.03 -1.10
CA SER A 472 9.42 8.83 -0.52
C SER A 472 9.75 7.57 -1.33
N SER A 473 9.62 7.65 -2.66
CA SER A 473 9.92 6.53 -3.56
C SER A 473 11.39 6.17 -3.55
N ALA A 474 12.28 7.17 -3.46
CA ALA A 474 13.71 6.96 -3.35
C ALA A 474 14.06 6.24 -2.04
N PHE A 475 13.47 6.64 -0.91
CA PHE A 475 13.71 5.96 0.37
C PHE A 475 13.27 4.49 0.31
N TYR A 476 12.06 4.21 -0.18
CA TYR A 476 11.57 2.84 -0.32
C TYR A 476 12.49 1.98 -1.20
N ASN A 477 12.79 2.45 -2.42
CA ASN A 477 13.59 1.68 -3.37
C ASN A 477 15.07 1.54 -2.97
N CYS A 478 15.59 2.38 -2.08
CA CYS A 478 16.98 2.27 -1.60
C CYS A 478 17.13 1.37 -0.37
N PHE A 479 16.09 1.23 0.47
CA PHE A 479 16.25 0.66 1.81
C PHE A 479 15.27 -0.46 2.16
N PHE A 480 14.11 -0.57 1.50
CA PHE A 480 13.14 -1.62 1.82
C PHE A 480 13.31 -2.89 0.99
N LEU A 481 13.88 -2.79 -0.20
CA LEU A 481 14.09 -3.93 -1.08
C LEU A 481 15.16 -4.85 -0.50
N ASP A 482 14.80 -6.11 -0.28
CA ASP A 482 15.74 -7.14 0.17
C ASP A 482 16.37 -7.79 -1.06
N HIS A 483 17.54 -7.31 -1.42
CA HIS A 483 18.28 -7.78 -2.59
C HIS A 483 18.99 -9.13 -2.36
N ASP A 484 19.02 -9.63 -1.13
CA ASP A 484 19.68 -10.88 -0.80
C ASP A 484 18.69 -12.06 -0.87
N GLU A 485 17.50 -11.91 -0.25
CA GLU A 485 16.49 -12.99 -0.18
C GLU A 485 15.25 -12.74 -1.06
N GLY A 486 15.02 -11.49 -1.47
CA GLY A 486 13.83 -11.06 -2.21
C GLY A 486 12.72 -10.49 -1.31
N ALA A 487 11.67 -10.00 -1.96
CA ALA A 487 10.60 -9.22 -1.32
C ALA A 487 11.13 -7.98 -0.58
N VAL A 488 10.41 -7.50 0.43
CA VAL A 488 10.77 -6.28 1.16
C VAL A 488 10.93 -6.56 2.65
N TYR A 489 11.71 -5.74 3.34
CA TYR A 489 11.77 -5.77 4.80
C TYR A 489 10.46 -5.24 5.40
N PHE A 490 10.01 -5.83 6.50
CA PHE A 490 8.86 -5.35 7.25
C PHE A 490 9.18 -3.94 7.81
N ASN A 491 10.26 -3.81 8.58
CA ASN A 491 10.71 -2.53 9.13
C ASN A 491 12.17 -2.24 8.76
N VAL A 492 12.46 -0.95 8.61
CA VAL A 492 13.83 -0.42 8.66
C VAL A 492 13.97 0.52 9.85
N LEU A 493 15.17 0.63 10.41
CA LEU A 493 15.52 1.70 11.35
C LEU A 493 15.40 3.06 10.65
N ALA A 494 15.34 4.16 11.41
CA ALA A 494 15.21 5.50 10.84
C ALA A 494 16.26 5.81 9.77
N ASN A 495 17.48 5.29 9.90
CA ASN A 495 18.58 5.46 8.94
C ASN A 495 18.53 4.54 7.70
N GLY A 496 17.53 3.67 7.58
CA GLY A 496 17.35 2.77 6.44
C GLY A 496 18.00 1.39 6.61
N VAL A 497 18.65 1.10 7.75
CA VAL A 497 19.17 -0.25 8.03
C VAL A 497 18.01 -1.22 8.31
N PRO A 498 17.97 -2.41 7.69
CA PRO A 498 16.92 -3.40 7.95
C PRO A 498 16.79 -3.78 9.42
N TYR A 499 15.56 -3.86 9.92
CA TYR A 499 15.28 -4.29 11.29
C TYR A 499 14.80 -5.74 11.29
N LEU A 500 15.61 -6.65 11.84
CA LEU A 500 15.40 -8.11 11.71
C LEU A 500 15.18 -8.82 13.07
N MET A 501 14.32 -8.26 13.92
CA MET A 501 13.99 -8.84 15.24
C MET A 501 12.53 -9.28 15.32
N GLY A 502 12.26 -10.33 16.11
CA GLY A 502 10.91 -10.79 16.42
C GLY A 502 10.11 -11.21 15.19
N THR A 503 8.83 -10.84 15.16
CA THR A 503 7.92 -11.04 14.01
C THR A 503 8.17 -10.04 12.88
N GLU A 504 8.82 -8.91 13.17
CA GLU A 504 9.11 -7.84 12.21
C GLU A 504 10.32 -8.15 11.31
N ARG A 505 10.84 -9.38 11.35
CA ARG A 505 11.78 -9.91 10.36
C ARG A 505 11.08 -10.76 9.29
N LEU A 506 9.84 -11.16 9.53
CA LEU A 506 9.14 -12.12 8.69
C LEU A 506 8.72 -11.47 7.36
N LYS A 507 8.66 -12.29 6.30
CA LYS A 507 8.17 -11.90 4.96
C LYS A 507 6.69 -12.24 4.77
N GLY A 508 6.15 -13.01 5.71
CA GLY A 508 4.75 -13.39 5.84
C GLY A 508 4.39 -13.44 7.33
N SER A 509 3.30 -12.82 7.71
CA SER A 509 2.69 -12.85 9.05
C SER A 509 1.23 -12.39 8.97
N HIS A 510 0.50 -12.40 10.09
CA HIS A 510 -0.83 -11.78 10.18
C HIS A 510 -0.87 -10.37 9.57
N SER A 511 0.16 -9.56 9.84
CA SER A 511 0.25 -8.18 9.36
C SER A 511 0.82 -8.03 7.94
N MET A 512 1.45 -9.07 7.36
CA MET A 512 2.18 -8.95 6.10
C MET A 512 1.97 -10.15 5.20
N SER A 513 1.41 -9.95 4.01
CA SER A 513 1.30 -11.00 2.98
C SER A 513 1.29 -10.40 1.57
N GLY A 514 2.40 -9.77 1.20
CA GLY A 514 2.61 -9.16 -0.13
C GLY A 514 1.81 -7.89 -0.42
N TYR A 515 0.51 -7.84 -0.09
CA TYR A 515 -0.47 -6.83 -0.48
C TYR A 515 0.09 -5.43 -0.74
N HIS A 516 0.58 -4.74 0.30
CA HIS A 516 1.05 -3.35 0.19
C HIS A 516 2.22 -3.16 -0.78
N SER A 517 3.07 -4.17 -0.97
CA SER A 517 4.19 -4.07 -1.92
C SER A 517 3.72 -4.27 -3.36
N PHE A 518 2.74 -5.16 -3.59
CA PHE A 518 2.13 -5.33 -4.90
C PHE A 518 1.23 -4.15 -5.27
N GLU A 519 0.42 -3.66 -4.32
CA GLU A 519 -0.44 -2.48 -4.49
C GLU A 519 0.41 -1.23 -4.78
N LEU A 520 1.51 -1.02 -4.05
CA LEU A 520 2.50 0.01 -4.38
C LEU A 520 2.95 -0.11 -5.83
N CYS A 521 3.43 -1.29 -6.25
CA CYS A 521 3.93 -1.44 -7.62
C CYS A 521 2.82 -1.20 -8.66
N TYR A 522 1.62 -1.74 -8.45
CA TYR A 522 0.48 -1.58 -9.35
C TYR A 522 0.11 -0.10 -9.50
N LEU A 523 -0.12 0.61 -8.40
CA LEU A 523 -0.65 1.97 -8.43
C LEU A 523 0.43 3.02 -8.68
N ALA A 524 1.68 2.79 -8.25
CA ALA A 524 2.80 3.64 -8.68
C ALA A 524 3.04 3.53 -10.19
N GLN A 525 2.90 2.34 -10.77
CA GLN A 525 3.00 2.16 -12.22
C GLN A 525 1.90 2.93 -12.97
N VAL A 526 0.67 2.88 -12.45
CA VAL A 526 -0.50 3.59 -12.99
C VAL A 526 -0.30 5.09 -12.91
N TYR A 527 -0.01 5.64 -11.73
CA TYR A 527 0.09 7.09 -11.53
C TYR A 527 1.32 7.68 -12.22
N THR A 528 2.48 7.04 -12.10
CA THR A 528 3.71 7.53 -12.73
C THR A 528 3.54 7.57 -14.25
N ASN A 529 3.11 6.48 -14.89
CA ASN A 529 2.98 6.48 -16.35
C ASN A 529 1.84 7.38 -16.82
N LEU A 530 0.62 7.19 -16.32
CA LEU A 530 -0.56 7.80 -16.92
C LEU A 530 -0.76 9.26 -16.48
N LEU A 531 -0.46 9.60 -15.23
CA LEU A 531 -0.74 10.94 -14.70
C LEU A 531 0.47 11.87 -14.70
N ILE A 532 1.69 11.34 -14.57
CA ILE A 532 2.90 12.14 -14.32
C ILE A 532 3.81 12.20 -15.55
N THR A 533 4.36 11.07 -15.99
CA THR A 533 5.34 11.00 -17.09
C THR A 533 4.67 10.95 -18.47
N GLN A 534 3.34 10.79 -18.51
CA GLN A 534 2.53 10.75 -19.73
C GLN A 534 2.98 9.64 -20.70
N GLN A 535 3.26 8.45 -20.15
CA GLN A 535 3.61 7.24 -20.87
C GLN A 535 2.42 6.27 -20.92
N PRO A 536 2.30 5.46 -22.01
CA PRO A 536 1.24 4.48 -22.11
C PRO A 536 1.47 3.28 -21.18
N LEU A 537 0.37 2.68 -20.72
CA LEU A 537 0.33 1.52 -19.83
C LEU A 537 -0.36 0.34 -20.51
N GLU A 538 0.24 -0.83 -20.42
CA GLU A 538 -0.39 -2.08 -20.86
C GLU A 538 -1.00 -2.80 -19.65
N LEU A 539 -2.20 -3.36 -19.83
CA LEU A 539 -2.85 -4.21 -18.83
C LEU A 539 -3.36 -5.50 -19.46
N TYR A 540 -3.45 -6.54 -18.64
CA TYR A 540 -3.84 -7.88 -19.05
C TYR A 540 -5.04 -8.38 -18.24
N PHE A 541 -5.98 -9.02 -18.94
CA PHE A 541 -7.20 -9.61 -18.41
C PHE A 541 -7.38 -11.02 -19.00
N LYS A 542 -8.21 -11.86 -18.38
CA LYS A 542 -8.52 -13.21 -18.88
C LYS A 542 -9.99 -13.57 -18.62
N PRO A 543 -10.95 -12.79 -19.17
CA PRO A 543 -12.37 -13.02 -18.95
C PRO A 543 -12.77 -14.44 -19.32
N MET A 544 -13.57 -15.07 -18.47
CA MET A 544 -14.30 -16.29 -18.80
C MET A 544 -15.57 -15.96 -19.61
N PRO A 545 -16.08 -16.93 -20.39
CA PRO A 545 -17.32 -16.78 -21.14
C PRO A 545 -18.48 -16.29 -20.28
N ASN A 546 -19.12 -15.20 -20.70
CA ASN A 546 -20.30 -14.62 -20.03
C ASN A 546 -20.08 -14.27 -18.53
N GLY A 547 -18.82 -14.11 -18.09
CA GLY A 547 -18.52 -13.81 -16.70
C GLY A 547 -18.97 -12.41 -16.27
N PHE A 548 -18.74 -11.42 -17.15
CA PHE A 548 -19.15 -10.05 -16.90
C PHE A 548 -20.60 -9.79 -17.35
N LYS A 549 -21.29 -8.97 -16.58
CA LYS A 549 -22.62 -8.45 -16.96
C LYS A 549 -22.55 -7.78 -18.33
N ASP A 550 -23.53 -8.09 -19.17
CA ASP A 550 -23.65 -7.64 -20.56
C ASP A 550 -22.46 -7.99 -21.47
N ASN A 551 -21.57 -8.91 -21.01
CA ASN A 551 -20.32 -9.28 -21.66
C ASN A 551 -19.37 -8.08 -21.87
N ILE A 552 -19.39 -7.12 -20.94
CA ILE A 552 -18.57 -5.89 -20.99
C ILE A 552 -17.45 -5.96 -19.96
N LEU A 553 -16.21 -5.99 -20.45
CA LEU A 553 -15.02 -5.85 -19.62
C LEU A 553 -14.68 -4.35 -19.42
N ARG A 554 -14.55 -3.91 -18.18
CA ARG A 554 -14.09 -2.56 -17.82
C ARG A 554 -12.60 -2.61 -17.50
N VAL A 555 -11.81 -1.79 -18.18
CA VAL A 555 -10.33 -1.87 -18.14
C VAL A 555 -9.64 -0.66 -17.51
N ALA A 556 -10.41 0.24 -16.90
CA ALA A 556 -9.86 1.34 -16.11
C ALA A 556 -8.99 0.77 -14.98
N PRO A 557 -7.72 1.19 -14.82
CA PRO A 557 -6.80 0.61 -13.84
C PRO A 557 -7.16 0.96 -12.41
N ASP A 558 -7.62 2.19 -12.21
CA ASP A 558 -8.00 2.80 -10.94
C ASP A 558 -9.01 3.94 -11.24
N ILE A 559 -9.57 4.56 -10.20
CA ILE A 559 -10.34 5.80 -10.35
C ILE A 559 -9.36 6.95 -10.63
N LEU A 560 -9.33 7.37 -11.90
CA LEU A 560 -8.50 8.48 -12.39
C LEU A 560 -9.41 9.65 -12.83
N PRO A 561 -8.92 10.90 -12.83
CA PRO A 561 -9.75 12.02 -13.26
C PRO A 561 -10.25 11.84 -14.69
N ALA A 562 -11.54 12.12 -14.91
CA ALA A 562 -12.19 11.97 -16.21
C ALA A 562 -11.42 12.68 -17.34
N GLY A 563 -11.31 12.01 -18.49
CA GLY A 563 -10.64 12.54 -19.68
C GLY A 563 -9.11 12.61 -19.60
N ARG A 564 -8.46 12.09 -18.54
CA ARG A 564 -6.99 12.02 -18.43
C ARG A 564 -6.38 10.78 -19.05
N VAL A 565 -7.16 9.73 -19.28
CA VAL A 565 -6.71 8.46 -19.84
C VAL A 565 -7.84 7.93 -20.73
N LYS A 566 -7.46 7.31 -21.84
CA LYS A 566 -8.37 6.57 -22.71
C LYS A 566 -7.81 5.20 -23.06
N LEU A 567 -8.69 4.30 -23.47
CA LEU A 567 -8.32 3.03 -24.09
C LEU A 567 -7.96 3.27 -25.56
N GLU A 568 -6.72 2.95 -25.94
CA GLU A 568 -6.18 3.22 -27.29
C GLU A 568 -6.26 1.97 -28.19
N LYS A 569 -5.87 0.80 -27.66
CA LYS A 569 -5.82 -0.46 -28.42
C LYS A 569 -6.22 -1.64 -27.55
N VAL A 570 -6.83 -2.63 -28.17
CA VAL A 570 -7.19 -3.91 -27.55
C VAL A 570 -6.68 -5.05 -28.43
N TRP A 571 -6.22 -6.11 -27.80
CA TRP A 571 -5.95 -7.40 -28.44
C TRP A 571 -6.72 -8.48 -27.69
N VAL A 572 -7.31 -9.42 -28.43
CA VAL A 572 -7.91 -10.64 -27.90
C VAL A 572 -7.14 -11.82 -28.47
N ASP A 573 -6.58 -12.66 -27.61
CA ASP A 573 -5.70 -13.77 -27.98
C ASP A 573 -4.57 -13.34 -28.93
N ASP A 574 -3.96 -12.20 -28.60
CA ASP A 574 -2.89 -11.53 -29.34
C ASP A 574 -3.27 -10.99 -30.74
N GLU A 575 -4.53 -11.12 -31.16
CA GLU A 575 -5.06 -10.52 -32.39
C GLU A 575 -5.69 -9.14 -32.13
N PRO A 576 -5.47 -8.13 -33.01
CA PRO A 576 -6.09 -6.81 -32.86
C PRO A 576 -7.62 -6.87 -32.78
N TYR A 577 -8.19 -6.14 -31.83
CA TYR A 577 -9.63 -6.12 -31.57
C TYR A 577 -10.16 -4.69 -31.51
N ASN A 578 -11.30 -4.44 -32.16
CA ASN A 578 -11.81 -3.08 -32.40
C ASN A 578 -13.17 -2.78 -31.77
N ASP A 579 -13.82 -3.75 -31.11
CA ASP A 579 -15.13 -3.53 -30.47
C ASP A 579 -14.94 -3.07 -29.01
N PHE A 580 -14.53 -1.82 -28.86
CA PHE A 580 -14.31 -1.18 -27.56
C PHE A 580 -14.71 0.29 -27.58
N ASP A 581 -15.02 0.83 -26.41
CA ASP A 581 -15.24 2.26 -26.19
C ASP A 581 -13.97 2.87 -25.57
N ALA A 582 -13.33 3.78 -26.30
CA ALA A 582 -12.09 4.41 -25.90
C ALA A 582 -12.25 5.28 -24.65
N GLU A 583 -13.33 6.06 -24.56
CA GLU A 583 -13.54 7.06 -23.50
C GLU A 583 -14.09 6.40 -22.23
N ARG A 584 -14.99 5.43 -22.39
CA ARG A 584 -15.51 4.64 -21.25
C ARG A 584 -14.54 3.57 -20.76
N MET A 585 -13.47 3.31 -21.51
CA MET A 585 -12.49 2.24 -21.24
C MET A 585 -13.17 0.88 -21.04
N THR A 586 -14.05 0.53 -21.98
CA THR A 586 -14.79 -0.75 -21.97
C THR A 586 -14.55 -1.54 -23.24
N VAL A 587 -14.42 -2.86 -23.12
CA VAL A 587 -14.31 -3.79 -24.24
C VAL A 587 -15.58 -4.64 -24.29
N ASN A 588 -16.26 -4.67 -25.43
CA ASN A 588 -17.32 -5.64 -25.66
C ASN A 588 -16.64 -6.97 -25.96
N LEU A 589 -16.78 -7.96 -25.08
CA LEU A 589 -16.06 -9.21 -25.25
C LEU A 589 -16.65 -10.02 -26.42
N PRO A 590 -15.82 -10.74 -27.18
CA PRO A 590 -16.34 -11.66 -28.19
C PRO A 590 -17.17 -12.76 -27.53
N LYS A 591 -18.13 -13.30 -28.27
CA LYS A 591 -18.89 -14.48 -27.84
C LYS A 591 -18.02 -15.71 -28.06
N THR A 592 -17.53 -16.29 -26.97
CA THR A 592 -16.67 -17.48 -26.98
C THR A 592 -17.18 -18.50 -25.96
N GLU A 593 -16.78 -19.77 -26.13
CA GLU A 593 -17.03 -20.86 -25.17
C GLU A 593 -15.83 -21.11 -24.25
N GLN A 594 -14.74 -20.35 -24.43
CA GLN A 594 -13.50 -20.46 -23.67
C GLN A 594 -13.04 -19.08 -23.20
N SER A 595 -12.29 -19.05 -22.10
CA SER A 595 -11.66 -17.81 -21.63
C SER A 595 -10.70 -17.27 -22.67
N VAL A 596 -10.68 -15.95 -22.83
CA VAL A 596 -9.81 -15.27 -23.82
C VAL A 596 -8.83 -14.36 -23.11
N ARG A 597 -7.60 -14.25 -23.63
CA ARG A 597 -6.62 -13.30 -23.12
C ARG A 597 -6.90 -11.93 -23.73
N VAL A 598 -7.18 -10.95 -22.89
CA VAL A 598 -7.37 -9.56 -23.34
C VAL A 598 -6.20 -8.71 -22.89
N LYS A 599 -5.48 -8.13 -23.83
CA LYS A 599 -4.43 -7.13 -23.58
C LYS A 599 -4.95 -5.77 -24.02
N VAL A 600 -4.74 -4.74 -23.22
CA VAL A 600 -5.13 -3.36 -23.55
C VAL A 600 -3.96 -2.42 -23.46
N LEU A 601 -3.97 -1.37 -24.28
CA LEU A 601 -3.06 -0.23 -24.20
C LEU A 601 -3.85 1.00 -23.80
N LEU A 602 -3.54 1.54 -22.63
CA LEU A 602 -4.09 2.79 -22.13
C LEU A 602 -3.15 3.94 -22.50
N GLN A 603 -3.72 5.01 -23.04
CA GLN A 603 -3.00 6.19 -23.49
C GLN A 603 -3.38 7.40 -22.63
N PRO A 604 -2.40 8.07 -22.00
CA PRO A 604 -2.67 9.33 -21.31
C PRO A 604 -3.10 10.41 -22.29
N GLN A 605 -4.07 11.21 -21.85
CA GLN A 605 -4.55 12.40 -22.53
C GLN A 605 -3.99 13.64 -21.83
N ARG A 606 -3.50 14.59 -22.63
CA ARG A 606 -3.06 15.89 -22.10
C ARG A 606 -4.28 16.61 -21.51
N ARG A 607 -4.06 17.37 -20.44
CA ARG A 607 -5.10 18.26 -19.88
C ARG A 607 -5.64 19.14 -21.02
N PRO A 608 -6.96 19.18 -21.23
CA PRO A 608 -7.59 20.12 -22.18
C PRO A 608 -7.17 21.57 -21.93
#